data_AF-X1V757-F1
#
_entry.id   AF-X1V757-F1
#
_cell.length_a   1.000
_cell.length_b   1.000
_cell.length_c   1.000
_cell.angle_alpha   90.00
_cell.angle_beta   90.00
_cell.angle_gamma   90.00
#
_symmetry.space_group_name_H-M   'P 1'
#
loop_
_entity.id
_entity.type
_entity.pdbx_description
1 polymer ?
#
loop_
_entity_poly.entity_id
_entity_poly.type
_entity_poly.pdbx_seq_one_letter_code
_entity_poly.pdbx_strand_id
1 'polypeptide(L)'
;MKKGKIAVVFLVILFLVATLAYSPSFAQLPDYSPQGLKAATFEHVLALSDEQIDLATAILILCQEWESTLEMEEFRKEIDKMAAELRARLSPQAEAQRIVAIFNECLFEEKGYSSAVSFDPEYYFLSSVIENRQGSCLGLSLLYLALAERIGLPLYGVSAPDHTFVRYDDGKKRINIETTKKGQKI
;
A
#
# COMPACT_ATOMS: atom_id res chain seq x y z
N MET A 1 -22.77 -14.12 -9.89
CA MET A 1 -22.30 -13.86 -8.51
C MET A 1 -20.91 -13.21 -8.41
N LYS A 2 -19.92 -13.50 -9.28
CA LYS A 2 -18.55 -12.93 -9.16
C LYS A 2 -18.41 -11.41 -9.45
N LYS A 3 -19.13 -10.86 -10.44
CA LYS A 3 -19.00 -9.42 -10.81
C LYS A 3 -19.44 -8.44 -9.70
N GLY A 4 -20.49 -8.77 -8.94
CA GLY A 4 -21.00 -7.91 -7.87
C GLY A 4 -20.05 -7.81 -6.67
N LYS A 5 -19.36 -8.91 -6.33
CA LYS A 5 -18.35 -8.91 -5.26
C LYS A 5 -17.11 -8.06 -5.62
N ILE A 6 -16.69 -8.11 -6.89
CA ILE A 6 -15.55 -7.32 -7.40
C ILE A 6 -15.81 -5.82 -7.26
N ALA A 7 -17.00 -5.36 -7.66
CA ALA A 7 -17.37 -3.96 -7.54
C ALA A 7 -17.39 -3.49 -6.08
N VAL A 8 -17.90 -4.31 -5.14
CA VAL A 8 -17.95 -3.97 -3.71
C VAL A 8 -16.56 -3.84 -3.12
N VAL A 9 -15.62 -4.76 -3.42
CA VAL A 9 -14.27 -4.66 -2.86
C VAL A 9 -13.44 -3.59 -3.50
N PHE A 10 -13.58 -3.36 -4.81
CA PHE A 10 -12.98 -2.18 -5.42
C PHE A 10 -13.47 -0.91 -4.73
N LEU A 11 -14.76 -0.81 -4.41
CA LEU A 11 -15.34 0.35 -3.72
C LEU A 11 -14.88 0.47 -2.26
N VAL A 12 -14.72 -0.65 -1.55
CA VAL A 12 -14.18 -0.69 -0.17
C VAL A 12 -12.70 -0.32 -0.14
N ILE A 13 -11.90 -0.84 -1.08
CA ILE A 13 -10.49 -0.47 -1.22
C ILE A 13 -10.37 1.01 -1.57
N LEU A 14 -11.16 1.50 -2.53
CA LEU A 14 -11.15 2.91 -2.92
C LEU A 14 -11.59 3.81 -1.77
N PHE A 15 -12.56 3.36 -0.95
CA PHE A 15 -12.99 4.04 0.27
C PHE A 15 -11.88 4.06 1.33
N LEU A 16 -11.21 2.93 1.60
CA LEU A 16 -10.07 2.83 2.52
C LEU A 16 -8.91 3.75 2.09
N VAL A 17 -8.60 3.78 0.80
CA VAL A 17 -7.58 4.67 0.25
C VAL A 17 -7.99 6.14 0.44
N ALA A 18 -9.26 6.47 0.24
CA ALA A 18 -9.77 7.83 0.39
C ALA A 18 -9.84 8.30 1.86
N THR A 19 -10.16 7.42 2.82
CA THR A 19 -10.19 7.77 4.24
C THR A 19 -8.78 7.94 4.80
N LEU A 20 -7.84 7.05 4.46
CA LEU A 20 -6.44 7.15 4.87
C LEU A 20 -5.72 8.34 4.20
N ALA A 21 -6.23 8.86 3.08
CA ALA A 21 -5.71 10.07 2.45
C ALA A 21 -6.02 11.37 3.24
N TYR A 22 -6.92 11.34 4.23
CA TYR A 22 -7.37 12.53 4.97
C TYR A 22 -6.90 12.61 6.43
N SER A 23 -6.19 11.61 6.94
CA SER A 23 -5.74 11.59 8.34
C SER A 23 -4.25 11.99 8.43
N PRO A 24 -3.91 13.15 9.05
CA PRO A 24 -2.54 13.65 9.13
C PRO A 24 -1.63 12.90 10.12
N SER A 25 -2.02 11.72 10.61
CA SER A 25 -1.43 11.11 11.81
C SER A 25 -0.33 10.05 11.55
N PHE A 26 0.12 9.81 10.31
CA PHE A 26 1.14 8.78 10.04
C PHE A 26 2.60 9.24 10.19
N ALA A 27 2.84 10.50 10.54
CA ALA A 27 4.20 10.98 10.79
C ALA A 27 4.65 10.58 12.21
N GLN A 28 5.55 9.60 12.29
CA GLN A 28 6.34 9.18 13.47
C GLN A 28 5.68 8.15 14.41
N LEU A 29 5.77 6.86 14.06
CA LEU A 29 5.70 5.76 15.03
C LEU A 29 7.09 5.10 15.14
N PRO A 30 7.82 5.30 16.26
CA PRO A 30 9.09 4.62 16.51
C PRO A 30 8.92 3.09 16.52
N ASP A 31 7.77 2.63 17.03
CA ASP A 31 7.31 1.25 17.08
C ASP A 31 5.95 1.14 16.36
N TYR A 32 5.97 0.88 15.05
CA TYR A 32 4.74 0.60 14.29
C TYR A 32 4.09 -0.68 14.84
N SER A 33 3.00 -0.52 15.61
CA SER A 33 2.29 -1.62 16.26
C SER A 33 0.77 -1.32 16.37
N PRO A 34 0.09 -0.99 15.25
CA PRO A 34 -1.35 -0.78 15.28
C PRO A 34 -2.08 -2.08 15.65
N GLN A 35 -3.22 -1.95 16.33
CA GLN A 35 -4.06 -3.12 16.65
C GLN A 35 -4.51 -3.89 15.41
N GLY A 36 -4.60 -3.21 14.26
CA GLY A 36 -4.88 -3.78 12.95
C GLY A 36 -3.96 -4.91 12.54
N LEU A 37 -2.70 -4.95 13.01
CA LEU A 37 -1.81 -6.10 12.79
C LEU A 37 -2.34 -7.41 13.40
N LYS A 38 -3.29 -7.35 14.33
CA LYS A 38 -3.93 -8.56 14.91
C LYS A 38 -5.30 -8.83 14.30
N ALA A 39 -5.75 -8.01 13.36
CA ALA A 39 -7.01 -8.23 12.69
C ALA A 39 -6.94 -9.48 11.80
N ALA A 40 -8.01 -10.26 11.86
CA ALA A 40 -8.20 -11.48 11.08
C ALA A 40 -9.53 -11.48 10.30
N THR A 41 -10.41 -10.50 10.55
CA THR A 41 -11.69 -10.35 9.86
C THR A 41 -11.94 -8.90 9.49
N PHE A 42 -12.79 -8.69 8.50
CA PHE A 42 -13.13 -7.34 8.04
C PHE A 42 -13.91 -6.56 9.11
N GLU A 43 -14.78 -7.24 9.87
CA GLU A 43 -15.52 -6.63 10.99
C GLU A 43 -14.60 -6.11 12.08
N HIS A 44 -13.50 -6.83 12.37
CA HIS A 44 -12.51 -6.35 13.31
C HIS A 44 -11.84 -5.08 12.77
N VAL A 45 -11.45 -5.06 11.49
CA VAL A 45 -10.88 -3.85 10.86
C VAL A 45 -11.83 -2.66 10.96
N LEU A 46 -13.12 -2.86 10.67
CA LEU A 46 -14.13 -1.80 10.73
C LEU A 46 -14.40 -1.26 12.15
N ALA A 47 -14.03 -2.01 13.19
CA ALA A 47 -14.19 -1.60 14.58
C ALA A 47 -12.99 -0.77 15.10
N LEU A 48 -11.90 -0.67 14.34
CA LEU A 48 -10.70 0.09 14.71
C LEU A 48 -10.86 1.57 14.36
N SER A 49 -10.18 2.44 15.11
CA SER A 49 -9.99 3.83 14.67
C SER A 49 -9.00 3.86 13.51
N ASP A 50 -9.04 4.93 12.70
CA ASP A 50 -8.21 5.07 11.50
C ASP A 50 -6.71 4.85 11.77
N GLU A 51 -6.19 5.36 12.89
CA GLU A 51 -4.77 5.22 13.28
C GLU A 51 -4.40 3.80 13.73
N GLN A 52 -5.40 2.97 14.04
CA GLN A 52 -5.22 1.59 14.45
C GLN A 52 -5.42 0.61 13.31
N ILE A 53 -5.90 1.07 12.15
CA ILE A 53 -5.97 0.24 10.95
C ILE A 53 -4.55 0.00 10.43
N ASP A 54 -4.31 -1.23 10.01
CA ASP A 54 -3.11 -1.62 9.28
C ASP A 54 -3.52 -1.88 7.83
N LEU A 55 -3.06 -1.05 6.89
CA LEU A 55 -3.52 -1.08 5.51
C LEU A 55 -3.25 -2.43 4.85
N ALA A 56 -2.04 -2.95 5.00
CA ALA A 56 -1.65 -4.23 4.41
C ALA A 56 -2.53 -5.38 4.92
N THR A 57 -2.78 -5.42 6.22
CA THR A 57 -3.66 -6.39 6.86
C THR A 57 -5.09 -6.27 6.35
N ALA A 58 -5.64 -5.06 6.31
CA ALA A 58 -6.99 -4.82 5.83
C ALA A 58 -7.16 -5.33 4.39
N ILE A 59 -6.19 -5.05 3.52
CA ILE A 59 -6.19 -5.53 2.12
C ILE A 59 -6.06 -7.05 2.05
N LEU A 60 -5.17 -7.66 2.84
CA LEU A 60 -4.98 -9.11 2.83
C LEU A 60 -6.24 -9.85 3.31
N ILE A 61 -6.93 -9.34 4.32
CA ILE A 61 -8.24 -9.88 4.75
C ILE A 61 -9.25 -9.82 3.60
N LEU A 62 -9.29 -8.71 2.85
CA LEU A 62 -10.15 -8.61 1.67
C LEU A 62 -9.73 -9.59 0.56
N CYS A 63 -8.44 -9.88 0.40
CA CYS A 63 -7.96 -10.87 -0.56
C CYS A 63 -8.41 -12.30 -0.19
N GLN A 64 -8.48 -12.64 1.12
CA GLN A 64 -8.95 -13.96 1.57
C GLN A 64 -10.38 -14.29 1.14
N GLU A 65 -11.24 -13.28 0.92
CA GLU A 65 -12.60 -13.47 0.38
C GLU A 65 -12.60 -14.04 -1.06
N TRP A 66 -11.50 -13.90 -1.80
CA TRP A 66 -11.28 -14.48 -3.14
C TRP A 66 -10.34 -15.68 -3.12
N GLU A 67 -9.31 -15.61 -2.29
CA GLU A 67 -8.25 -16.61 -2.16
C GLU A 67 -8.39 -17.28 -0.79
N SER A 68 -9.33 -18.21 -0.65
CA SER A 68 -9.65 -18.83 0.65
C SER A 68 -8.49 -19.60 1.30
N THR A 69 -7.44 -19.89 0.53
CA THR A 69 -6.22 -20.58 0.98
C THR A 69 -5.04 -19.61 1.19
N LEU A 70 -5.29 -18.30 1.19
CA LEU A 70 -4.27 -17.28 1.36
C LEU A 70 -3.72 -17.27 2.80
N GLU A 71 -2.43 -17.57 2.91
CA GLU A 71 -1.66 -17.50 4.16
C GLU A 71 -1.20 -16.05 4.44
N MET A 72 -2.07 -15.22 5.01
CA MET A 72 -1.80 -13.78 5.21
C MET A 72 -0.49 -13.48 5.94
N GLU A 73 -0.10 -14.33 6.87
CA GLU A 73 1.10 -14.14 7.69
C GLU A 73 2.39 -14.17 6.85
N GLU A 74 2.42 -14.94 5.76
CA GLU A 74 3.57 -14.97 4.85
C GLU A 74 3.74 -13.64 4.13
N PHE A 75 2.64 -13.07 3.64
CA PHE A 75 2.64 -11.77 2.97
C PHE A 75 2.99 -10.63 3.92
N ARG A 76 2.49 -10.67 5.17
CA ARG A 76 2.86 -9.67 6.19
C ARG A 76 4.36 -9.70 6.47
N LYS A 77 4.94 -10.88 6.65
CA LYS A 77 6.39 -11.03 6.85
C LYS A 77 7.20 -10.50 5.67
N GLU A 78 6.76 -10.73 4.43
CA GLU A 78 7.46 -10.20 3.25
C GLU A 78 7.36 -8.67 3.18
N ILE A 79 6.21 -8.08 3.54
CA ILE A 79 6.03 -6.63 3.64
C ILE A 79 6.92 -6.05 4.73
N ASP A 80 6.96 -6.65 5.92
CA ASP A 80 7.79 -6.20 7.04
C ASP A 80 9.28 -6.28 6.70
N LYS A 81 9.69 -7.33 5.99
CA LYS A 81 11.06 -7.49 5.49
C LYS A 81 11.41 -6.38 4.48
N MET A 82 10.56 -6.13 3.49
CA MET A 82 10.78 -5.05 2.52
C MET A 82 10.79 -3.67 3.21
N ALA A 83 9.93 -3.45 4.19
CA ALA A 83 9.89 -2.21 4.97
C ALA A 83 11.17 -2.03 5.79
N ALA A 84 11.70 -3.10 6.41
CA ALA A 84 12.97 -3.08 7.13
C ALA A 84 14.16 -2.78 6.19
N GLU A 85 14.19 -3.38 4.99
CA GLU A 85 15.19 -3.09 3.96
C GLU A 85 15.17 -1.61 3.55
N LEU A 86 13.99 -1.04 3.33
CA LEU A 86 13.82 0.38 3.01
C LEU A 86 14.24 1.27 4.20
N ARG A 87 13.78 0.97 5.42
CA ARG A 87 14.12 1.73 6.63
C ARG A 87 15.62 1.77 6.88
N ALA A 88 16.34 0.67 6.64
CA ALA A 88 17.79 0.61 6.78
C ALA A 88 18.56 1.53 5.80
N ARG A 89 17.95 1.88 4.65
CA ARG A 89 18.54 2.77 3.65
C ARG A 89 18.20 4.24 3.88
N LEU A 90 17.20 4.53 4.71
CA LEU A 90 16.70 5.87 4.98
C LEU A 90 17.45 6.48 6.16
N SER A 91 17.98 7.69 5.97
CA SER A 91 18.41 8.49 7.11
C SER A 91 17.19 9.16 7.77
N PRO A 92 17.21 9.42 9.09
CA PRO A 92 16.09 10.09 9.76
C PRO A 92 15.80 11.50 9.22
N GLN A 93 16.79 12.13 8.56
CA GLN A 93 16.68 13.45 7.95
C GLN A 93 16.61 13.39 6.41
N ALA A 94 16.30 12.23 5.83
CA ALA A 94 16.23 12.07 4.39
C ALA A 94 15.18 13.03 3.80
N GLU A 95 15.58 13.77 2.77
CA GLU A 95 14.65 14.63 2.06
C GLU A 95 13.63 13.82 1.26
N ALA A 96 12.43 14.38 1.07
CA ALA A 96 11.33 13.79 0.29
C ALA A 96 11.78 13.14 -1.04
N GLN A 97 12.64 13.82 -1.79
CA GLN A 97 13.13 13.33 -3.08
C GLN A 97 14.01 12.09 -2.94
N ARG A 98 14.81 12.01 -1.87
CA ARG A 98 15.66 10.86 -1.58
C ARG A 98 14.82 9.68 -1.09
N ILE A 99 13.80 9.93 -0.27
CA ILE A 99 12.83 8.91 0.17
C ILE A 99 12.18 8.24 -1.05
N VAL A 100 11.60 9.05 -1.95
CA VAL A 100 10.96 8.55 -3.17
C VAL A 100 11.95 7.80 -4.06
N ALA A 101 13.18 8.31 -4.23
CA ALA A 101 14.20 7.63 -5.02
C ALA A 101 14.56 6.24 -4.45
N ILE A 102 14.72 6.12 -3.14
CA ILE A 102 15.02 4.84 -2.47
C ILE A 102 13.90 3.82 -2.66
N PHE A 103 12.65 4.25 -2.51
CA PHE A 103 11.49 3.39 -2.78
C PHE A 103 11.47 2.92 -4.24
N ASN A 104 11.66 3.84 -5.17
CA ASN A 104 11.59 3.52 -6.59
C ASN A 104 12.72 2.57 -7.02
N GLU A 105 13.94 2.80 -6.54
CA GLU A 105 15.11 1.94 -6.78
C GLU A 105 14.85 0.53 -6.22
N CYS A 106 14.43 0.42 -4.97
CA CYS A 106 14.13 -0.85 -4.32
C CYS A 106 13.02 -1.63 -5.05
N LEU A 107 11.88 -1.00 -5.33
CA LEU A 107 10.74 -1.70 -5.91
C LEU A 107 10.91 -1.95 -7.41
N PHE A 108 11.21 -0.92 -8.19
CA PHE A 108 11.10 -1.03 -9.66
C PHE A 108 12.40 -1.47 -10.34
N GLU A 109 13.56 -1.14 -9.76
CA GLU A 109 14.85 -1.48 -10.37
C GLU A 109 15.45 -2.76 -9.75
N GLU A 110 15.47 -2.89 -8.43
CA GLU A 110 16.07 -4.05 -7.76
C GLU A 110 15.12 -5.25 -7.68
N LYS A 111 13.88 -5.03 -7.21
CA LYS A 111 12.89 -6.11 -7.07
C LYS A 111 12.13 -6.38 -8.37
N GLY A 112 12.13 -5.43 -9.32
CA GLY A 112 11.57 -5.62 -10.66
C GLY A 112 10.05 -5.55 -10.72
N TYR A 113 9.40 -4.84 -9.79
CA TYR A 113 7.96 -4.59 -9.87
C TYR A 113 7.63 -3.83 -11.16
N SER A 114 6.57 -4.26 -11.85
CA SER A 114 6.20 -3.69 -13.17
C SER A 114 4.71 -3.48 -13.30
N SER A 115 4.32 -2.56 -14.20
CA SER A 115 2.91 -2.29 -14.46
C SER A 115 2.29 -3.31 -15.40
N ALA A 116 1.04 -3.66 -15.11
CA ALA A 116 0.14 -4.34 -16.04
C ALA A 116 -1.10 -3.47 -16.25
N VAL A 117 -1.51 -3.33 -17.51
CA VAL A 117 -2.77 -2.67 -17.86
C VAL A 117 -3.86 -3.74 -17.90
N SER A 118 -4.44 -4.03 -16.75
CA SER A 118 -5.57 -4.94 -16.61
C SER A 118 -6.43 -4.55 -15.41
N PHE A 119 -7.72 -4.90 -15.51
CA PHE A 119 -8.71 -4.79 -14.43
C PHE A 119 -8.98 -6.14 -13.77
N ASP A 120 -8.19 -7.17 -14.08
CA ASP A 120 -8.32 -8.46 -13.44
C ASP A 120 -7.81 -8.40 -12.00
N PRO A 121 -8.50 -9.07 -11.05
CA PRO A 121 -8.15 -9.01 -9.63
C PRO A 121 -6.70 -9.37 -9.30
N GLU A 122 -6.09 -10.27 -10.07
CA GLU A 122 -4.68 -10.67 -9.94
C GLU A 122 -3.69 -9.50 -10.07
N TYR A 123 -4.12 -8.35 -10.61
CA TYR A 123 -3.29 -7.16 -10.76
C TYR A 123 -3.54 -6.09 -9.69
N TYR A 124 -4.49 -6.27 -8.77
CA TYR A 124 -4.66 -5.35 -7.64
C TYR A 124 -4.78 -6.01 -6.28
N PHE A 125 -4.88 -7.34 -6.21
CA PHE A 125 -4.70 -8.08 -4.97
C PHE A 125 -3.25 -8.03 -4.53
N LEU A 126 -3.03 -7.60 -3.29
CA LEU A 126 -1.68 -7.40 -2.76
C LEU A 126 -0.88 -8.71 -2.73
N SER A 127 -1.55 -9.84 -2.50
CA SER A 127 -0.96 -11.18 -2.59
C SER A 127 -0.36 -11.43 -3.97
N SER A 128 -1.20 -11.36 -5.01
CA SER A 128 -0.79 -11.57 -6.40
C SER A 128 0.26 -10.55 -6.88
N VAL A 129 0.18 -9.29 -6.45
CA VAL A 129 1.16 -8.25 -6.79
C VAL A 129 2.54 -8.59 -6.21
N ILE A 130 2.61 -9.05 -4.96
CA ILE A 130 3.86 -9.46 -4.30
C ILE A 130 4.45 -10.69 -4.98
N GLU A 131 3.63 -11.70 -5.27
CA GLU A 131 4.07 -12.96 -5.91
C GLU A 131 4.59 -12.73 -7.34
N ASN A 132 3.79 -12.06 -8.17
CA ASN A 132 4.06 -11.90 -9.59
C ASN A 132 4.96 -10.71 -9.89
N ARG A 133 5.17 -9.82 -8.92
CA ARG A 133 5.88 -8.54 -9.08
C ARG A 133 5.31 -7.71 -10.23
N GLN A 134 4.01 -7.82 -10.43
CA GLN A 134 3.28 -7.16 -11.49
C GLN A 134 1.95 -6.66 -10.93
N GLY A 135 1.60 -5.42 -11.23
CA GLY A 135 0.38 -4.84 -10.71
C GLY A 135 -0.17 -3.71 -11.57
N SER A 136 -1.45 -3.44 -11.40
CA SER A 136 -2.15 -2.26 -11.88
C SER A 136 -1.73 -1.01 -11.10
N CYS A 137 -2.24 0.16 -11.50
CA CYS A 137 -2.04 1.41 -10.78
C CYS A 137 -2.50 1.32 -9.32
N LEU A 138 -3.61 0.61 -9.05
CA LEU A 138 -4.06 0.36 -7.69
C LEU A 138 -3.11 -0.59 -6.95
N GLY A 139 -2.84 -1.77 -7.50
CA GLY A 139 -2.02 -2.79 -6.84
C GLY A 139 -0.61 -2.32 -6.45
N LEU A 140 0.10 -1.68 -7.39
CA LEU A 140 1.43 -1.14 -7.12
C LEU A 140 1.40 0.01 -6.11
N SER A 141 0.35 0.86 -6.16
CA SER A 141 0.19 1.94 -5.18
C SER A 141 -0.12 1.41 -3.79
N LEU A 142 -0.94 0.36 -3.66
CA LEU A 142 -1.22 -0.27 -2.37
C LEU A 142 0.03 -0.87 -1.73
N LEU A 143 0.87 -1.55 -2.52
CA LEU A 143 2.16 -2.05 -2.02
C LEU A 143 3.06 -0.91 -1.53
N TYR A 144 3.18 0.16 -2.33
CA TYR A 144 3.98 1.33 -1.98
C TYR A 144 3.49 1.98 -0.68
N LEU A 145 2.17 2.11 -0.51
CA LEU A 145 1.55 2.69 0.69
C LEU A 145 1.68 1.79 1.91
N ALA A 146 1.50 0.48 1.77
CA ALA A 146 1.69 -0.47 2.86
C ALA A 146 3.12 -0.40 3.41
N LEU A 147 4.12 -0.32 2.53
CA LEU A 147 5.52 -0.16 2.93
C LEU A 147 5.78 1.19 3.60
N ALA A 148 5.19 2.27 3.08
CA ALA A 148 5.31 3.60 3.67
C ALA A 148 4.70 3.68 5.07
N GLU A 149 3.54 3.06 5.26
CA GLU A 149 2.82 2.98 6.52
C GLU A 149 3.67 2.29 7.60
N ARG A 150 4.29 1.13 7.27
CA ARG A 150 5.23 0.42 8.16
C ARG A 150 6.40 1.29 8.62
N ILE A 151 6.85 2.20 7.78
CA ILE A 151 8.02 3.06 8.04
C ILE A 151 7.59 4.38 8.71
N GLY A 152 6.29 4.72 8.72
CA GLY A 152 5.78 5.99 9.24
C GLY A 152 6.09 7.18 8.34
N LEU A 153 6.04 6.98 7.02
CA LEU A 153 6.27 8.03 6.03
C LEU A 153 4.95 8.71 5.63
N PRO A 154 4.96 10.03 5.34
CA PRO A 154 3.76 10.77 4.95
C PRO A 154 3.44 10.58 3.46
N LEU A 155 3.09 9.34 3.09
CA LEU A 155 2.69 8.94 1.74
C LEU A 155 1.20 8.58 1.74
N TYR A 156 0.49 9.14 0.76
CA TYR A 156 -0.96 9.04 0.64
C TYR A 156 -1.36 8.49 -0.72
N GLY A 157 -2.43 7.71 -0.77
CA GLY A 157 -3.03 7.32 -2.03
C GLY A 157 -3.85 8.47 -2.61
N VAL A 158 -3.71 8.72 -3.90
CA VAL A 158 -4.54 9.69 -4.63
C VAL A 158 -5.34 8.93 -5.68
N SER A 159 -6.66 9.01 -5.54
CA SER A 159 -7.59 8.49 -6.54
C SER A 159 -7.98 9.61 -7.50
N ALA A 160 -7.69 9.39 -8.77
CA ALA A 160 -8.15 10.18 -9.91
C ALA A 160 -9.17 9.33 -10.71
N PRO A 161 -9.97 9.94 -11.61
CA PRO A 161 -10.79 9.18 -12.54
C PRO A 161 -9.93 8.14 -13.28
N ASP A 162 -10.32 6.87 -13.14
CA ASP A 162 -9.68 5.69 -13.75
C ASP A 162 -8.21 5.44 -13.39
N HIS A 163 -7.65 6.12 -12.37
CA HIS A 163 -6.23 5.98 -12.03
C HIS A 163 -5.92 6.24 -10.56
N THR A 164 -4.99 5.47 -10.01
CA THR A 164 -4.49 5.64 -8.65
C THR A 164 -2.98 5.82 -8.67
N PHE A 165 -2.49 6.81 -7.93
CA PHE A 165 -1.06 7.06 -7.75
C PHE A 165 -0.75 7.40 -6.28
N VAL A 166 0.53 7.50 -5.95
CA VAL A 166 0.97 7.81 -4.58
C VAL A 166 1.46 9.25 -4.50
N ARG A 167 1.27 9.91 -3.37
CA ARG A 167 1.77 11.26 -3.11
C ARG A 167 2.54 11.29 -1.81
N TYR A 168 3.77 11.79 -1.85
CA TYR A 168 4.44 12.27 -0.65
C TYR A 168 3.90 13.66 -0.30
N ASP A 169 3.52 13.89 0.94
CA ASP A 169 3.09 15.21 1.42
C ASP A 169 3.39 15.41 2.93
N ASP A 170 4.47 16.11 3.27
CA ASP A 170 4.81 16.45 4.66
C ASP A 170 4.23 17.82 5.11
N GLY A 171 3.31 18.38 4.33
CA GLY A 171 2.76 19.73 4.51
C GLY A 171 3.66 20.87 4.00
N LYS A 172 4.90 20.57 3.59
CA LYS A 172 5.85 21.55 3.02
C LYS A 172 6.25 21.20 1.58
N LYS A 173 6.50 19.93 1.32
CA LYS A 173 6.87 19.37 0.01
C LYS A 173 5.81 18.36 -0.39
N ARG A 174 5.36 18.49 -1.64
CA ARG A 174 4.44 17.56 -2.28
C ARG A 174 5.08 16.95 -3.52
N ILE A 175 5.04 15.63 -3.66
CA ILE A 175 5.55 14.91 -4.83
C ILE A 175 4.53 13.84 -5.21
N ASN A 176 3.95 13.92 -6.40
CA ASN A 176 3.17 12.81 -6.95
C ASN A 176 4.11 11.76 -7.56
N ILE A 177 3.77 10.50 -7.42
CA ILE A 177 4.60 9.34 -7.72
C ILE A 177 3.76 8.37 -8.55
N GLU A 178 4.07 8.30 -9.85
CA GLU A 178 3.41 7.42 -10.79
C GLU A 178 3.98 6.00 -10.72
N THR A 179 3.35 5.13 -9.92
CA THR A 179 3.82 3.76 -9.70
C THR A 179 3.78 2.92 -10.97
N THR A 180 2.91 3.22 -11.95
CA THR A 180 2.89 2.49 -13.22
C THR A 180 4.02 2.86 -14.17
N LYS A 181 4.72 3.97 -13.89
CA LYS A 181 5.89 4.47 -14.62
C LYS A 181 7.11 4.49 -13.71
N LYS A 182 7.29 3.44 -12.91
CA LYS A 182 8.46 3.24 -12.04
C LYS A 182 8.69 4.40 -11.04
N GLY A 183 7.59 5.00 -10.57
CA GLY A 183 7.61 6.11 -9.62
C GLY A 183 8.05 7.44 -10.21
N GLN A 184 7.88 7.64 -11.53
CA GLN A 184 8.08 8.95 -12.17
C GLN A 184 7.24 10.03 -11.47
N LYS A 185 7.80 11.23 -11.37
CA LYS A 185 7.11 12.38 -10.77
C LYS A 185 6.13 12.97 -11.78
N ILE A 186 4.91 13.29 -11.36
CA ILE A 186 3.83 13.84 -12.22
C ILE A 186 3.19 15.09 -11.64
#